data_AF-A0A9Q0VYH1-F1
#
_entry.id   AF-A0A9Q0VYH1-F1
#
_cell.length_a   1.000
_cell.length_b   1.000
_cell.length_c   1.000
_cell.angle_alpha   90.00
_cell.angle_beta   90.00
_cell.angle_gamma   90.00
#
_symmetry.space_group_name_H-M   'P 1'
#
loop_
_entity.id
_entity.type
_entity.pdbx_description
1 polymer ?
#
loop_
_entity_poly.entity_id
_entity_poly.type
_entity_poly.pdbx_seq_one_letter_code
_entity_poly.pdbx_strand_id
1 'polypeptide(L)'
;MDDKQDQLLPIANVGRLMKQRLPPTARVSKEAKQRMQECATEFISFVTGEASSKCRTENRKTVNGDDVCWALSSLGFDDYADAIVRYLHKYREAEKANQKKPIDTDKVNER
;
A
#
# COMPACT_ATOMS: atom_id res chain seq x y z
N MET A 1 24.04 -10.81 8.90
CA MET A 1 23.77 -10.65 7.46
C MET A 1 22.55 -11.51 7.16
N ASP A 2 21.41 -11.17 7.75
CA ASP A 2 20.13 -11.88 7.60
C ASP A 2 18.96 -10.89 7.37
N ASP A 3 19.24 -9.57 7.42
CA ASP A 3 18.22 -8.52 7.46
C ASP A 3 17.48 -8.32 6.13
N LYS A 4 18.08 -8.77 5.00
CA LYS A 4 17.42 -8.67 3.69
C LYS A 4 16.24 -9.60 3.55
N GLN A 5 16.25 -10.75 4.22
CA GLN A 5 15.18 -11.73 4.07
C GLN A 5 13.93 -11.33 4.87
N ASP A 6 14.12 -10.66 6.00
CA ASP A 6 13.04 -10.15 6.87
C ASP A 6 12.22 -9.02 6.22
N GLN A 7 12.77 -8.34 5.21
CA GLN A 7 12.10 -7.24 4.49
C GLN A 7 11.37 -7.70 3.21
N LEU A 8 11.44 -8.99 2.87
CA LEU A 8 10.78 -9.52 1.68
C LEU A 8 9.31 -9.84 1.96
N LEU A 9 8.44 -9.51 1.01
CA LEU A 9 7.05 -9.96 1.05
C LEU A 9 6.97 -11.48 1.00
N PRO A 10 5.98 -12.14 1.62
CA PRO A 10 5.87 -13.61 1.57
C PRO A 10 5.80 -14.13 0.13
N ILE A 11 6.76 -15.00 -0.24
CA ILE A 11 6.91 -15.49 -1.63
C ILE A 11 5.64 -16.18 -2.15
N ALA A 12 4.87 -16.82 -1.26
CA ALA A 12 3.60 -17.44 -1.60
C ALA A 12 2.54 -16.43 -2.06
N ASN A 13 2.50 -15.24 -1.44
CA ASN A 13 1.56 -14.19 -1.81
C ASN A 13 1.96 -13.54 -3.15
N VAL A 14 3.25 -13.30 -3.37
CA VAL A 14 3.79 -12.83 -4.66
C VAL A 14 3.43 -13.83 -5.77
N GLY A 15 3.73 -15.12 -5.55
CA GLY A 15 3.43 -16.17 -6.53
C GLY A 15 1.94 -16.31 -6.83
N ARG A 16 1.05 -16.12 -5.84
CA ARG A 16 -0.41 -16.13 -6.04
C ARG A 16 -0.84 -14.96 -6.92
N LEU A 17 -0.37 -13.75 -6.63
CA LEU A 17 -0.71 -12.55 -7.40
C LEU A 17 -0.21 -12.64 -8.85
N MET A 18 1.02 -13.13 -9.06
CA MET A 18 1.55 -13.38 -10.41
C MET A 18 0.65 -14.33 -11.20
N LYS A 19 0.20 -15.43 -10.60
CA LYS A 19 -0.69 -16.39 -11.27
C LYS A 19 -2.06 -15.83 -11.61
N GLN A 20 -2.61 -14.89 -10.83
CA GLN A 20 -3.91 -14.27 -11.11
C GLN A 20 -3.94 -13.49 -12.43
N ARG A 21 -2.78 -13.08 -12.93
CA ARG A 21 -2.64 -12.36 -14.21
C ARG A 21 -2.31 -13.28 -15.39
N LEU A 22 -2.25 -14.59 -15.17
CA LEU A 22 -1.87 -15.58 -16.18
C LEU A 22 -2.98 -16.61 -16.41
N PRO A 23 -2.98 -17.31 -17.56
CA PRO A 23 -3.90 -18.42 -17.80
C PRO A 23 -3.78 -19.52 -16.73
N PRO A 24 -4.87 -20.29 -16.45
CA PRO A 24 -4.86 -21.31 -15.39
C PRO A 24 -3.78 -22.38 -15.53
N THR A 25 -3.37 -22.68 -16.76
CA THR A 25 -2.35 -23.70 -17.08
C THR A 25 -0.92 -23.18 -16.95
N ALA A 26 -0.73 -21.87 -16.83
CA ALA A 26 0.58 -21.25 -16.79
C ALA A 26 1.35 -21.62 -15.50
N ARG A 27 2.65 -21.86 -15.67
CA ARG A 27 3.59 -22.13 -14.57
C ARG A 27 4.52 -20.94 -14.42
N VAL A 28 4.79 -20.58 -13.17
CA VAL A 28 5.75 -19.54 -12.79
C VAL A 28 6.92 -20.24 -12.09
N SER A 29 8.13 -20.05 -12.59
CA SER A 29 9.34 -20.66 -12.03
C SER A 29 9.63 -20.11 -10.62
N LYS A 30 10.52 -20.78 -9.89
CA LYS A 30 10.95 -20.32 -8.56
C LYS A 30 11.70 -19.00 -8.66
N GLU A 31 12.59 -18.90 -9.66
CA GLU A 31 13.46 -17.76 -9.92
C GLU A 31 12.62 -16.53 -10.29
N ALA A 32 11.57 -16.70 -11.11
CA ALA A 32 10.67 -15.60 -11.46
C ALA A 32 9.91 -15.06 -10.23
N LYS A 33 9.50 -15.93 -9.30
CA LYS A 33 8.85 -15.49 -8.05
C LYS A 33 9.83 -14.72 -7.16
N GLN A 34 11.07 -15.17 -7.04
CA GLN A 34 12.10 -14.49 -6.25
C GLN A 34 12.44 -13.12 -6.85
N ARG A 35 12.61 -13.03 -8.18
CA ARG A 35 12.80 -11.76 -8.87
C ARG A 35 11.67 -10.78 -8.63
N MET A 36 10.42 -11.23 -8.79
CA MET A 36 9.27 -10.37 -8.52
C MET A 36 9.13 -9.98 -7.05
N GLN A 37 9.54 -10.84 -6.13
CA GLN A 37 9.56 -10.54 -4.69
C GLN A 37 10.57 -9.43 -4.39
N GLU A 38 11.79 -9.52 -4.93
CA GLU A 38 12.82 -8.47 -4.84
C GLU A 38 12.30 -7.15 -5.44
N CYS A 39 11.76 -7.19 -6.66
CA CYS A 39 11.23 -6.00 -7.34
C CYS A 39 10.05 -5.37 -6.57
N ALA A 40 9.18 -6.16 -5.96
CA ALA A 40 8.06 -5.64 -5.18
C ALA A 40 8.54 -4.93 -3.90
N THR A 41 9.52 -5.50 -3.20
CA THR A 41 10.14 -4.84 -2.03
C THR A 41 10.86 -3.56 -2.45
N GLU A 42 11.60 -3.59 -3.55
CA GLU A 42 12.27 -2.40 -4.09
C GLU A 42 11.27 -1.33 -4.50
N PHE A 43 10.16 -1.69 -5.16
CA PHE A 43 9.09 -0.76 -5.53
C PHE A 43 8.51 -0.04 -4.31
N ILE A 44 8.26 -0.75 -3.21
CA ILE A 44 7.81 -0.13 -1.95
C ILE A 44 8.84 0.88 -1.46
N SER A 45 10.12 0.50 -1.40
CA SER A 45 11.20 1.39 -0.96
C SER A 45 11.37 2.60 -1.88
N PHE A 46 11.21 2.42 -3.19
CA PHE A 46 11.34 3.47 -4.18
C PHE A 46 10.23 4.52 -4.04
N VAL A 47 8.96 4.08 -4.07
CA VAL A 47 7.81 4.98 -3.93
C VAL A 47 7.80 5.68 -2.56
N THR A 48 8.08 4.93 -1.49
CA THR A 48 8.13 5.52 -0.14
C THR A 48 9.31 6.48 0.03
N GLY A 49 10.45 6.21 -0.61
CA GLY A 49 11.59 7.12 -0.65
C GLY A 49 11.23 8.47 -1.29
N GLU A 50 10.55 8.44 -2.43
CA GLU A 50 10.09 9.63 -3.15
C GLU A 50 9.04 10.42 -2.35
N ALA A 51 8.02 9.73 -1.82
CA ALA A 51 7.01 10.34 -0.94
C ALA A 51 7.64 10.98 0.31
N SER A 52 8.63 10.31 0.89
CA SER A 52 9.37 10.82 2.05
C SER A 52 10.22 12.04 1.71
N SER A 53 10.81 12.07 0.51
CA SER A 53 11.53 13.24 -0.01
C SER A 53 10.61 14.45 -0.09
N LYS A 54 9.44 14.29 -0.75
CA LYS A 54 8.41 15.32 -0.87
C LYS A 54 7.94 15.85 0.49
N CYS A 55 7.62 14.94 1.41
CA CYS A 55 7.22 15.28 2.78
C CYS A 55 8.27 16.14 3.49
N ARG A 56 9.56 15.78 3.37
CA ARG A 56 10.67 16.55 3.97
C ARG A 56 10.85 17.92 3.31
N THR A 57 10.71 18.03 2.00
CA THR A 57 10.77 19.31 1.28
C THR A 57 9.70 20.28 1.78
N GLU A 58 8.56 19.77 2.24
CA GLU A 58 7.48 20.57 2.84
C GLU A 58 7.61 20.76 4.36
N ASN A 59 8.78 20.49 4.95
CA ASN A 59 9.04 20.58 6.39
C ASN A 59 8.11 19.72 7.27
N ARG A 60 7.53 18.65 6.70
CA ARG A 60 6.71 17.69 7.45
C ARG A 60 7.56 16.49 7.86
N LYS A 61 7.28 15.95 9.05
CA LYS A 61 7.94 14.74 9.60
C LYS A 61 7.13 13.47 9.36
N THR A 62 5.86 13.61 8.98
CA THR A 62 4.92 12.49 8.80
C THR A 62 4.48 12.43 7.35
N VAL A 63 4.80 11.31 6.70
CA VAL A 63 4.32 10.98 5.35
C VAL A 63 2.83 10.66 5.43
N ASN A 64 2.04 11.24 4.54
CA ASN A 64 0.60 11.01 4.46
C ASN A 64 0.19 10.37 3.12
N GLY A 65 -1.11 10.10 2.93
CA GLY A 65 -1.61 9.49 1.70
C GLY A 65 -1.45 10.37 0.46
N ASP A 66 -1.48 11.69 0.59
CA ASP A 66 -1.32 12.61 -0.54
C ASP A 66 0.13 12.60 -1.05
N ASP A 67 1.13 12.42 -0.17
CA ASP A 67 2.54 12.23 -0.53
C ASP A 67 2.75 11.01 -1.42
N VAL A 68 2.08 9.90 -1.09
CA VAL A 68 2.15 8.66 -1.87
C VAL A 68 1.48 8.83 -3.23
N CYS A 69 0.34 9.51 -3.29
CA CYS A 69 -0.32 9.82 -4.56
C CYS A 69 0.58 10.67 -5.46
N TRP A 70 1.19 11.71 -4.88
CA TRP A 70 2.13 12.57 -5.61
C TRP A 70 3.36 11.80 -6.10
N ALA A 71 3.95 10.95 -5.25
CA ALA A 71 5.12 10.16 -5.62
C ALA A 71 4.82 9.24 -6.81
N LEU A 72 3.66 8.58 -6.84
CA LEU A 72 3.28 7.73 -7.96
C LEU A 72 3.18 8.50 -9.27
N SER A 73 2.56 9.69 -9.27
CA SER A 73 2.51 10.55 -10.45
C SER A 73 3.89 11.06 -10.87
N SER A 74 4.71 11.51 -9.91
CA SER A 74 6.08 12.00 -10.16
C SER A 74 6.97 10.94 -10.80
N LEU A 75 6.77 9.67 -10.42
CA LEU A 75 7.50 8.52 -10.92
C LEU A 75 6.94 7.95 -12.25
N GLY A 76 5.88 8.54 -12.80
CA GLY A 76 5.27 8.11 -14.06
C GLY A 76 4.30 6.92 -13.94
N PHE A 77 3.78 6.64 -12.74
CA PHE A 77 2.76 5.62 -12.49
C PHE A 77 1.34 6.20 -12.48
N ASP A 78 1.00 7.05 -13.46
CA ASP A 78 -0.22 7.86 -13.46
C ASP A 78 -1.51 7.03 -13.36
N ASP A 79 -1.60 5.91 -14.09
CA ASP A 79 -2.75 4.98 -14.01
C ASP A 79 -2.99 4.46 -12.58
N TYR A 80 -1.92 4.27 -11.81
CA TYR A 80 -1.99 3.84 -10.42
C TYR A 80 -2.27 4.99 -9.46
N ALA A 81 -1.69 6.17 -9.73
CA ALA A 81 -1.93 7.37 -8.94
C ALA A 81 -3.42 7.72 -8.91
N ASP A 82 -4.07 7.72 -10.08
CA ASP A 82 -5.51 7.97 -10.22
C ASP A 82 -6.37 6.99 -9.42
N ALA A 83 -6.03 5.70 -9.48
CA ALA A 83 -6.73 4.66 -8.73
C ALA A 83 -6.57 4.85 -7.21
N ILE A 84 -5.36 5.21 -6.77
CA ILE A 84 -5.04 5.37 -5.35
C ILE A 84 -5.64 6.66 -4.78
N VAL A 85 -5.71 7.76 -5.54
CA VAL A 85 -6.43 8.99 -5.14
C VAL A 85 -7.90 8.68 -4.88
N ARG A 86 -8.57 7.96 -5.79
CA ARG A 86 -9.97 7.54 -5.59
C ARG A 86 -10.14 6.65 -4.35
N TYR A 87 -9.20 5.74 -4.11
CA TYR A 87 -9.21 4.92 -2.91
C TYR A 87 -9.05 5.75 -1.63
N LEU A 88 -8.08 6.68 -1.61
CA LEU A 88 -7.82 7.56 -0.47
C LEU A 88 -9.04 8.43 -0.12
N HIS A 89 -9.75 8.93 -1.13
CA HIS A 89 -10.99 9.67 -0.92
C HIS A 89 -12.03 8.81 -0.19
N LYS A 90 -12.32 7.60 -0.71
CA LYS A 90 -13.28 6.67 -0.10
C LYS A 90 -12.87 6.25 1.31
N TYR A 91 -11.58 6.02 1.54
CA TYR A 91 -11.03 5.70 2.85
C TYR A 91 -11.32 6.83 3.86
N ARG A 92 -11.04 8.09 3.48
CA ARG A 92 -11.31 9.27 4.31
C ARG A 92 -12.80 9.44 4.62
N GLU A 93 -13.69 9.12 3.68
CA GLU A 93 -15.14 9.14 3.90
C GLU A 93 -15.59 8.06 4.89
N ALA A 94 -15.08 6.83 4.73
CA ALA A 94 -15.39 5.72 5.61
C ALA A 94 -14.91 5.98 7.06
N GLU A 95 -13.71 6.54 7.23
CA GLU A 95 -13.18 6.91 8.54
C GLU A 95 -14.07 7.95 9.25
N LYS A 96 -14.56 8.96 8.50
CA LYS A 96 -15.51 9.95 9.04
C LYS A 96 -16.84 9.33 9.43
N ALA A 97 -17.33 8.33 8.69
CA ALA A 97 -18.57 7.62 9.02
C ALA A 97 -18.42 6.75 10.27
N ASN A 98 -17.27 6.09 10.45
CA ASN A 98 -16.97 5.30 11.64
C ASN A 98 -16.86 6.15 12.91
N GLN A 99 -16.31 7.37 12.81
CA GLN A 99 -16.24 8.32 13.93
C GLN A 99 -17.60 8.91 14.33
N LYS A 100 -18.61 8.84 13.45
CA LYS A 100 -19.96 9.36 13.70
C LYS A 100 -20.93 8.33 14.31
N LYS A 101 -20.51 7.08 14.58
CA LYS A 101 -21.36 6.15 15.33
C LYS A 101 -21.51 6.66 16.76
N PRO A 102 -22.73 7.04 17.20
CA PRO A 102 -22.93 7.44 18.58
C PRO A 102 -22.59 6.24 19.49
N ILE A 103 -21.85 6.52 20.57
CA ILE A 103 -21.75 5.59 21.69
C ILE A 103 -23.18 5.41 22.20
N ASP A 104 -23.72 4.20 22.10
CA ASP A 104 -25.03 3.86 22.65
C ASP A 104 -24.96 4.01 24.18
N THR A 105 -25.36 5.17 24.68
CA THR A 105 -25.40 5.51 26.11
C THR A 105 -26.62 4.91 26.83
N ASP A 106 -27.48 4.16 26.14
CA ASP A 106 -28.75 3.69 26.71
C ASP A 106 -28.65 2.39 27.54
N LYS A 107 -27.43 1.90 27.86
CA LYS A 107 -27.24 0.71 28.73
C LYS A 107 -26.77 1.00 30.16
N VAL A 108 -26.71 2.26 30.60
CA VAL A 108 -26.23 2.59 31.96
C VAL A 108 -27.38 2.74 32.98
N ASN A 109 -28.66 2.76 32.57
CA ASN A 109 -29.77 3.05 33.48
C ASN A 109 -30.73 1.87 33.78
N GLU A 110 -30.20 0.65 33.86
CA GLU A 110 -30.91 -0.51 34.44
C GLU A 110 -29.96 -1.37 35.28
N ARG A 111 -29.49 -0.85 36.42
CA ARG A 111 -29.09 -1.63 37.60
C ARG A 111 -29.34 -0.84 38.87
#